data_AF-A0A6J4J071-F1
#
_entry.id   AF-A0A6J4J071-F1
#
_cell.length_a   1.000
_cell.length_b   1.000
_cell.length_c   1.000
_cell.angle_alpha   90.00
_cell.angle_beta   90.00
_cell.angle_gamma   90.00
#
_symmetry.space_group_name_H-M   'P 1'
#
loop_
_entity.id
_entity.type
_entity.pdbx_description
1 polymer ?
#
loop_
_entity_poly.entity_id
_entity_poly.type
_entity_poly.pdbx_seq_one_letter_code
_entity_poly.pdbx_strand_id
1 'polypeptide(L)'
;GYDEALSLPTTEAATLALRTQQIIAYESGIPDVADPLGGSYYVEALTDDLEHEAQILLERIDLAGGAVRAIEDGSIQQEIADAAYVAQQQIESGERKVVGVNVFASDGDAGVPIFYPNDAVAREQTEGLKTLRETRDDALVFQRLEEVRTAAQGTTNMLVPMREALRAHATLGEICGVLRDEWGEYRPDVRI
;
A
#
# COMPACT_ATOMS: atom_id res chain seq x y z
N GLY A 1 -3.72 -9.72 10.28
CA GLY A 1 -4.34 -10.54 11.35
C GLY A 1 -3.44 -11.72 11.66
N TYR A 2 -3.86 -12.71 12.47
CA TYR A 2 -3.12 -13.98 12.53
C TYR A 2 -3.26 -14.80 11.24
N ASP A 3 -4.20 -14.40 10.39
CA ASP A 3 -4.55 -14.92 9.06
C ASP A 3 -3.90 -14.15 7.90
N GLU A 4 -2.91 -13.28 8.18
CA GLU A 4 -2.30 -12.35 7.20
C GLU A 4 -1.76 -13.05 5.94
N ALA A 5 -1.14 -14.22 6.11
CA ALA A 5 -0.57 -14.98 5.00
C ALA A 5 -1.61 -15.79 4.21
N LEU A 6 -2.89 -15.78 4.60
CA LEU A 6 -3.93 -16.65 4.05
C LEU A 6 -5.05 -15.90 3.32
N SER A 7 -5.57 -14.82 3.90
CA SER A 7 -6.64 -14.02 3.28
C SER A 7 -6.74 -12.63 3.89
N LEU A 8 -7.67 -11.82 3.36
CA LEU A 8 -8.12 -10.62 4.07
C LEU A 8 -8.62 -11.00 5.49
N PRO A 9 -8.44 -10.12 6.48
CA PRO A 9 -8.75 -10.45 7.87
C PRO A 9 -10.21 -10.81 8.08
N THR A 10 -10.45 -11.91 8.78
CA THR A 10 -11.77 -12.23 9.34
C THR A 10 -12.14 -11.27 10.49
N THR A 11 -13.43 -11.18 10.84
CA THR A 11 -13.88 -10.38 12.00
C THR A 11 -13.16 -10.80 13.29
N GLU A 12 -12.91 -12.10 13.46
CA GLU A 12 -12.19 -12.64 14.62
C GLU A 12 -10.73 -12.18 14.62
N ALA A 13 -10.01 -12.35 13.51
CA ALA A 13 -8.62 -11.91 13.40
C ALA A 13 -8.46 -10.39 13.55
N ALA A 14 -9.36 -9.61 12.96
CA ALA A 14 -9.40 -8.16 13.13
C ALA A 14 -9.68 -7.76 14.58
N THR A 15 -10.61 -8.47 15.25
CA THR A 15 -10.90 -8.24 16.68
C THR A 15 -9.68 -8.55 17.53
N LEU A 16 -8.98 -9.66 17.30
CA LEU A 16 -7.76 -10.00 18.04
C LEU A 16 -6.68 -8.93 17.84
N ALA A 17 -6.44 -8.50 16.60
CA ALA A 17 -5.47 -7.44 16.30
C ALA A 17 -5.81 -6.12 17.03
N LEU A 18 -7.09 -5.76 17.10
CA LEU A 18 -7.55 -4.60 17.88
C LEU A 18 -7.32 -4.80 19.38
N ARG A 19 -7.60 -5.99 19.92
CA ARG A 19 -7.39 -6.31 21.34
C ARG A 19 -5.91 -6.26 21.70
N THR A 20 -5.00 -6.68 20.82
CA THR A 20 -3.56 -6.51 21.01
C THR A 20 -3.20 -5.04 21.24
N GLN A 21 -3.71 -4.12 20.40
CA GLN A 21 -3.48 -2.69 20.58
C GLN A 21 -4.10 -2.16 21.87
N GLN A 22 -5.29 -2.63 22.26
CA GLN A 22 -5.96 -2.20 23.48
C GLN A 22 -5.24 -2.68 24.75
N ILE A 23 -4.70 -3.90 24.75
CA ILE A 23 -3.89 -4.40 25.87
C ILE A 23 -2.63 -3.53 26.03
N ILE A 24 -1.95 -3.22 24.92
CA ILE A 24 -0.81 -2.29 24.95
C ILE A 24 -1.26 -0.93 25.49
N ALA A 25 -2.38 -0.40 25.02
CA ALA A 25 -2.86 0.93 25.39
C ALA A 25 -3.35 1.07 26.84
N TYR A 26 -4.01 0.05 27.40
CA TYR A 26 -4.75 0.17 28.65
C TYR A 26 -4.23 -0.73 29.78
N GLU A 27 -3.47 -1.79 29.47
CA GLU A 27 -3.05 -2.78 30.47
C GLU A 27 -1.52 -2.85 30.63
N SER A 28 -0.74 -2.45 29.63
CA SER A 28 0.73 -2.60 29.66
C SER A 28 1.48 -1.52 30.45
N GLY A 29 0.86 -0.35 30.66
CA GLY A 29 1.51 0.83 31.25
C GLY A 29 2.55 1.52 30.35
N ILE A 30 2.84 0.98 29.16
CA ILE A 30 3.78 1.59 28.19
C ILE A 30 3.39 3.03 27.83
N PRO A 31 2.11 3.37 27.60
CA PRO A 31 1.73 4.73 27.21
C PRO A 31 1.81 5.78 28.34
N ASP A 32 2.06 5.38 29.58
CA ASP A 32 2.07 6.30 30.74
C ASP A 32 3.27 7.26 30.70
N VAL A 33 4.31 6.92 29.93
CA VAL A 33 5.52 7.74 29.75
C VAL A 33 5.79 7.91 28.26
N ALA A 34 6.04 9.15 27.84
CA ALA A 34 6.50 9.43 26.48
C ALA A 34 7.94 8.97 26.30
N ASP A 35 8.22 8.28 25.20
CA ASP A 35 9.53 7.70 24.87
C ASP A 35 10.17 6.89 26.03
N PRO A 36 9.54 5.77 26.44
CA PRO A 36 10.01 5.00 27.58
C PRO A 36 11.37 4.31 27.36
N LEU A 37 11.88 4.32 26.13
CA LEU A 37 13.20 3.77 25.78
C LEU A 37 14.30 4.85 25.73
N GLY A 38 13.94 6.13 25.82
CA GLY A 38 14.88 7.25 25.80
C GLY A 38 15.95 7.14 26.89
N GLY A 39 17.20 7.41 26.51
CA GLY A 39 18.37 7.27 27.37
C GLY A 39 18.90 5.83 27.52
N SER A 40 18.26 4.84 26.90
CA SER A 40 18.83 3.49 26.81
C SER A 40 20.06 3.51 25.90
N TYR A 41 21.25 3.32 26.47
CA TYR A 41 22.51 3.32 25.71
C TYR A 41 22.48 2.48 24.43
N TYR A 42 21.80 1.33 24.46
CA TYR A 42 21.69 0.45 23.29
C TYR A 42 20.74 1.01 22.22
N VAL A 43 19.57 1.51 22.62
CA VAL A 43 18.57 2.03 21.67
C VAL A 43 19.05 3.35 21.07
N GLU A 44 19.69 4.21 21.87
CA GLU A 44 20.30 5.44 21.39
C GLU A 44 21.40 5.16 20.35
N ALA A 45 22.32 4.24 20.66
CA ALA A 45 23.38 3.87 19.70
C ALA A 45 22.80 3.28 18.40
N LEU A 46 21.79 2.42 18.49
CA LEU A 46 21.11 1.91 17.29
C LEU A 46 20.36 3.00 16.50
N THR A 47 19.88 4.03 17.19
CA THR A 47 19.17 5.15 16.58
C THR A 47 20.17 6.01 15.80
N ASP A 48 21.32 6.32 16.40
CA ASP A 48 22.42 7.05 15.75
C ASP A 48 22.94 6.29 14.52
N ASP A 49 23.16 4.96 14.64
CA ASP A 49 23.62 4.12 13.53
C ASP A 49 22.60 4.11 12.38
N LEU A 50 21.30 3.94 12.69
CA LEU A 50 20.25 3.92 11.67
C LEU A 50 20.11 5.29 10.98
N GLU A 51 20.18 6.39 11.72
CA GLU A 51 20.17 7.75 11.16
C GLU A 51 21.36 7.96 10.22
N HIS A 52 22.55 7.57 10.65
CA HIS A 52 23.77 7.71 9.85
C HIS A 52 23.68 6.96 8.52
N GLU A 53 23.28 5.69 8.55
CA GLU A 53 23.13 4.87 7.34
C GLU A 53 22.00 5.41 6.43
N ALA A 54 20.88 5.85 7.00
CA ALA A 54 19.81 6.48 6.23
C ALA A 54 20.28 7.76 5.53
N GLN A 55 21.08 8.59 6.22
CA GLN A 55 21.63 9.82 5.66
C GLN A 55 22.57 9.54 4.48
N ILE A 56 23.42 8.52 4.59
CA ILE A 56 24.29 8.07 3.48
C ILE A 56 23.44 7.66 2.27
N LEU A 57 22.35 6.90 2.48
CA LEU A 57 21.45 6.48 1.41
C LEU A 57 20.78 7.68 0.73
N LEU A 58 20.30 8.66 1.52
CA LEU A 58 19.69 9.88 1.01
C LEU A 58 20.68 10.70 0.17
N GLU A 59 21.90 10.90 0.66
CA GLU A 59 22.95 11.62 -0.08
C GLU A 59 23.27 10.94 -1.41
N ARG A 60 23.34 9.61 -1.43
CA ARG A 60 23.55 8.84 -2.67
C ARG A 60 22.40 9.03 -3.67
N ILE A 61 21.15 9.03 -3.20
CA ILE A 61 19.98 9.28 -4.05
C ILE A 61 20.02 10.70 -4.61
N ASP A 62 20.34 11.70 -3.78
CA ASP A 62 20.44 13.09 -4.22
C ASP A 62 21.55 13.28 -5.27
N LEU A 63 22.72 12.66 -5.06
CA LEU A 63 23.83 12.67 -6.03
C LEU A 63 23.47 11.96 -7.34
N ALA A 64 22.62 10.94 -7.30
CA ALA A 64 22.12 10.24 -8.47
C ALA A 64 21.07 11.04 -9.27
N GLY A 65 20.63 12.19 -8.75
CA GLY A 65 19.63 13.06 -9.40
C GLY A 65 18.23 12.95 -8.79
N GLY A 66 18.12 12.46 -7.56
CA GLY A 66 16.91 12.40 -6.78
C GLY A 66 16.10 11.12 -6.96
N ALA A 67 15.10 10.94 -6.09
CA ALA A 67 14.32 9.71 -5.98
C ALA A 67 13.58 9.32 -7.28
N VAL A 68 13.05 10.30 -8.03
CA VAL A 68 12.34 10.01 -9.29
C VAL A 68 13.27 9.31 -10.28
N ARG A 69 14.48 9.83 -10.45
CA ARG A 69 15.46 9.25 -11.35
C ARG A 69 15.92 7.86 -10.89
N ALA A 70 16.11 7.69 -9.58
CA ALA A 70 16.46 6.40 -8.99
C ALA A 70 15.35 5.33 -9.12
N ILE A 71 14.08 5.75 -9.20
CA ILE A 71 12.95 4.86 -9.50
C ILE A 71 12.93 4.52 -11.00
N GLU A 72 13.15 5.51 -11.86
CA GLU A 72 13.15 5.35 -13.32
C GLU A 72 14.31 4.47 -13.83
N ASP A 73 15.47 4.55 -13.19
CA ASP A 73 16.64 3.71 -13.53
C ASP A 73 16.61 2.31 -12.88
N GLY A 74 15.66 2.07 -11.97
CA GLY A 74 15.42 0.78 -11.32
C GLY A 74 16.33 0.46 -10.14
N SER A 75 17.21 1.39 -9.74
CA SER A 75 18.20 1.14 -8.68
C SER A 75 17.55 0.82 -7.33
N ILE A 76 16.49 1.52 -6.95
CA ILE A 76 15.76 1.27 -5.69
C ILE A 76 15.12 -0.12 -5.69
N GLN A 77 14.50 -0.49 -6.81
CA GLN A 77 13.83 -1.79 -6.97
C GLN A 77 14.84 -2.94 -6.92
N GLN A 78 16.03 -2.76 -7.53
CA GLN A 78 17.10 -3.74 -7.48
C GLN A 78 17.60 -3.95 -6.04
N GLU A 79 17.86 -2.88 -5.28
CA GLU A 79 18.35 -3.01 -3.91
C GLU A 79 17.33 -3.72 -3.00
N ILE A 80 16.04 -3.44 -3.18
CA ILE A 80 14.97 -4.16 -2.47
C ILE A 80 14.96 -5.64 -2.86
N ALA A 81 15.11 -5.95 -4.15
CA ALA A 81 15.14 -7.33 -4.65
C ALA A 81 16.36 -8.10 -4.12
N ASP A 82 17.54 -7.48 -4.10
CA ASP A 82 18.76 -8.07 -3.57
C ASP A 82 18.63 -8.35 -2.06
N ALA A 83 18.11 -7.39 -1.29
CA ALA A 83 17.86 -7.58 0.14
C ALA A 83 16.84 -8.70 0.42
N ALA A 84 15.76 -8.78 -0.38
CA ALA A 84 14.77 -9.84 -0.29
C ALA A 84 15.38 -11.21 -0.64
N TYR A 85 16.24 -11.27 -1.66
CA TYR A 85 16.92 -12.49 -2.07
C TYR A 85 17.89 -13.00 -0.99
N VAL A 86 18.67 -12.11 -0.38
CA VAL A 86 19.55 -12.45 0.76
C VAL A 86 18.72 -12.95 1.94
N ALA A 87 17.64 -12.26 2.30
CA ALA A 87 16.76 -12.69 3.39
C ALA A 87 16.16 -14.08 3.13
N GLN A 88 15.76 -14.36 1.89
CA GLN A 88 15.25 -15.67 1.48
C GLN A 88 16.32 -16.76 1.61
N GLN A 89 17.55 -16.50 1.14
CA GLN A 89 18.67 -17.45 1.31
C GLN A 89 18.98 -17.73 2.78
N GLN A 90 18.93 -16.71 3.64
CA GLN A 90 19.15 -16.90 5.09
C GLN A 90 18.06 -17.77 5.72
N ILE A 91 16.81 -17.65 5.25
CA ILE A 91 15.71 -18.51 5.71
C ILE A 91 15.92 -19.94 5.21
N GLU A 92 16.25 -20.13 3.93
CA GLU A 92 16.44 -21.47 3.33
C GLU A 92 17.64 -22.22 3.91
N SER A 93 18.75 -21.51 4.17
CA SER A 93 19.95 -22.07 4.80
C SER A 93 19.77 -22.32 6.31
N GLY A 94 18.74 -21.75 6.93
CA GLY A 94 18.49 -21.84 8.37
C GLY A 94 19.32 -20.88 9.22
N GLU A 95 20.12 -19.99 8.60
CA GLU A 95 20.81 -18.89 9.28
C GLU A 95 19.80 -17.98 10.01
N ARG A 96 18.74 -17.60 9.31
CA ARG A 96 17.60 -16.88 9.87
C ARG A 96 16.52 -17.86 10.29
N LYS A 97 16.29 -17.97 11.59
CA LYS A 97 15.27 -18.87 12.16
C LYS A 97 13.88 -18.27 12.05
N VAL A 98 12.96 -19.02 11.45
CA VAL A 98 11.52 -18.69 11.35
C VAL A 98 10.73 -19.85 11.94
N VAL A 99 10.19 -19.63 13.14
CA VAL A 99 9.47 -20.65 13.92
C VAL A 99 8.19 -21.06 13.20
N GLY A 100 7.96 -22.37 13.08
CA GLY A 100 6.84 -22.95 12.35
C GLY A 100 7.08 -23.09 10.84
N VAL A 101 8.21 -22.57 10.32
CA VAL A 101 8.57 -22.65 8.91
C VAL A 101 9.83 -23.50 8.71
N ASN A 102 11.01 -23.00 9.09
CA ASN A 102 12.29 -23.72 8.93
C ASN A 102 12.81 -24.33 10.23
N VAL A 103 12.28 -23.91 11.38
CA VAL A 103 12.54 -24.50 12.69
C VAL A 103 11.24 -24.80 13.40
N PHE A 104 11.16 -25.95 14.07
CA PHE A 104 9.94 -26.41 14.77
C PHE A 104 8.70 -26.47 13.87
N ALA A 105 8.86 -26.90 12.61
CA ALA A 105 7.74 -27.12 11.70
C ALA A 105 6.83 -28.24 12.23
N SER A 106 5.53 -28.07 12.00
CA SER A 106 4.49 -29.04 12.37
C SER A 106 3.69 -29.45 11.14
N ASP A 107 3.39 -30.75 10.99
CA ASP A 107 2.71 -31.31 9.82
C ASP A 107 1.19 -31.06 9.76
N GLY A 108 0.63 -30.28 10.70
CA GLY A 108 -0.82 -30.07 10.83
C GLY A 108 -1.29 -28.74 10.25
N ASP A 109 -2.41 -28.77 9.51
CA ASP A 109 -3.17 -27.58 9.14
C ASP A 109 -3.96 -27.07 10.35
N ALA A 110 -3.74 -25.81 10.72
CA ALA A 110 -4.41 -25.17 11.86
C ALA A 110 -5.89 -24.86 11.60
N GLY A 111 -6.40 -25.10 10.38
CA GLY A 111 -7.82 -24.94 10.06
C GLY A 111 -8.31 -23.50 10.19
N VAL A 112 -7.46 -22.53 9.81
CA VAL A 112 -7.78 -21.11 9.88
C VAL A 112 -8.90 -20.77 8.89
N PRO A 113 -10.01 -20.11 9.32
CA PRO A 113 -11.05 -19.67 8.41
C PRO A 113 -10.51 -18.68 7.37
N ILE A 114 -10.68 -19.00 6.09
CA ILE A 114 -10.24 -18.17 4.96
C ILE A 114 -11.40 -17.28 4.52
N PHE A 115 -11.14 -15.98 4.39
CA PHE A 115 -12.10 -15.06 3.79
C PHE A 115 -12.15 -15.24 2.28
N TYR A 116 -13.35 -15.54 1.76
CA TYR A 116 -13.61 -15.59 0.31
C TYR A 116 -14.49 -14.42 -0.10
N PRO A 117 -14.09 -13.61 -1.10
CA PRO A 117 -14.95 -12.59 -1.68
C PRO A 117 -16.26 -13.20 -2.21
N ASN A 118 -17.37 -12.49 -2.03
CA ASN A 118 -18.67 -12.90 -2.53
C ASN A 118 -18.84 -12.47 -4.00
N ASP A 119 -18.97 -13.43 -4.92
CA ASP A 119 -19.19 -13.17 -6.36
C ASP A 119 -20.43 -12.31 -6.65
N ALA A 120 -21.43 -12.28 -5.75
CA ALA A 120 -22.59 -11.42 -5.90
C ALA A 120 -22.22 -9.93 -5.89
N VAL A 121 -21.13 -9.54 -5.22
CA VAL A 121 -20.67 -8.14 -5.16
C VAL A 121 -20.38 -7.61 -6.56
N ALA A 122 -19.75 -8.41 -7.42
CA ALA A 122 -19.46 -7.99 -8.79
C ALA A 122 -20.75 -7.74 -9.59
N ARG A 123 -21.78 -8.56 -9.37
CA ARG A 123 -23.10 -8.40 -10.02
C ARG A 123 -23.80 -7.15 -9.51
N GLU A 124 -23.89 -6.97 -8.20
CA GLU A 124 -24.51 -5.80 -7.56
C GLU A 124 -23.85 -4.49 -8.00
N GLN A 125 -22.51 -4.45 -8.06
CA GLN A 125 -21.78 -3.26 -8.53
C GLN A 125 -22.03 -2.99 -10.02
N THR A 126 -22.12 -4.04 -10.85
CA THR A 126 -22.41 -3.89 -12.28
C THR A 126 -23.82 -3.35 -12.51
N GLU A 127 -24.80 -3.87 -11.77
CA GLU A 127 -26.19 -3.39 -11.82
C GLU A 127 -26.29 -1.94 -11.32
N GLY A 128 -25.63 -1.61 -10.20
CA GLY A 128 -25.57 -0.25 -9.67
C GLY A 128 -24.97 0.75 -10.65
N LEU A 129 -23.88 0.38 -11.34
CA LEU A 129 -23.28 1.21 -12.39
C LEU A 129 -24.21 1.38 -13.60
N LYS A 130 -24.97 0.34 -13.97
CA LYS A 130 -25.96 0.42 -15.04
C LYS A 130 -27.06 1.41 -14.68
N THR A 131 -27.66 1.26 -13.50
CA THR A 131 -28.71 2.17 -13.01
C THR A 131 -28.20 3.60 -12.86
N LEU A 132 -26.98 3.79 -12.37
CA LEU A 132 -26.36 5.11 -12.29
C LEU A 132 -26.30 5.79 -13.67
N ARG A 133 -25.82 5.06 -14.69
CA ARG A 133 -25.73 5.58 -16.07
C ARG A 133 -27.10 5.85 -16.69
N GLU A 134 -28.10 5.04 -16.38
CA GLU A 134 -29.47 5.23 -16.89
C GLU A 134 -30.20 6.43 -16.25
N THR A 135 -29.81 6.85 -15.04
CA THR A 135 -30.55 7.85 -14.25
C THR A 135 -29.86 9.19 -14.09
N ARG A 136 -28.55 9.26 -14.37
CA ARG A 136 -27.77 10.50 -14.25
C ARG A 136 -28.01 11.45 -15.43
N ASP A 137 -27.58 12.70 -15.25
CA ASP A 137 -27.53 13.68 -16.33
C ASP A 137 -26.25 13.46 -17.17
N ASP A 138 -26.37 12.69 -18.24
CA ASP A 138 -25.23 12.39 -19.12
C ASP A 138 -24.64 13.64 -19.80
N ALA A 139 -25.45 14.68 -20.06
CA ALA A 139 -24.94 15.92 -20.64
C ALA A 139 -24.05 16.67 -19.65
N LEU A 140 -24.49 16.73 -18.38
CA LEU A 140 -23.68 17.30 -17.31
C LEU A 140 -22.41 16.48 -17.05
N VAL A 141 -22.49 15.15 -17.04
CA VAL A 141 -21.31 14.28 -16.90
C VAL A 141 -20.31 14.54 -18.01
N PHE A 142 -20.76 14.56 -19.26
CA PHE A 142 -19.90 14.84 -20.42
C PHE A 142 -19.21 16.20 -20.28
N GLN A 143 -19.97 17.24 -19.91
CA GLN A 143 -19.40 18.57 -19.67
C GLN A 143 -18.31 18.55 -18.58
N ARG A 144 -18.55 17.87 -17.45
CA ARG A 144 -17.55 17.79 -16.37
C ARG A 144 -16.33 16.97 -16.75
N LEU A 145 -16.49 15.91 -17.54
CA LEU A 145 -15.36 15.13 -18.05
C LEU A 145 -14.49 15.96 -19.01
N GLU A 146 -15.07 16.84 -19.83
CA GLU A 146 -14.29 17.76 -20.67
C GLU A 146 -13.56 18.84 -19.86
N GLU A 147 -14.11 19.28 -18.73
CA GLU A 147 -13.38 20.14 -17.78
C GLU A 147 -12.17 19.41 -17.17
N VAL A 148 -12.31 18.11 -16.84
CA VAL A 148 -11.19 17.26 -16.41
C VAL A 148 -10.14 17.15 -17.51
N ARG A 149 -10.56 16.91 -18.77
CA ARG A 149 -9.65 16.84 -19.92
C ARG A 149 -8.86 18.13 -20.10
N THR A 150 -9.56 19.27 -20.09
CA THR A 150 -8.95 20.59 -20.24
C THR A 150 -7.94 20.87 -19.12
N ALA A 151 -8.25 20.47 -17.88
CA ALA A 151 -7.33 20.63 -16.76
C ALA A 151 -6.09 19.72 -16.91
N ALA A 152 -6.26 18.50 -17.41
CA ALA A 152 -5.19 17.53 -17.61
C ALA A 152 -4.16 17.97 -18.67
N GLN A 153 -4.56 18.82 -19.61
CA GLN A 153 -3.69 19.42 -20.63
C GLN A 153 -2.92 20.65 -20.12
N GLY A 154 -3.33 21.20 -18.98
CA GLY A 154 -2.75 22.39 -18.39
C GLY A 154 -1.93 22.08 -17.14
N THR A 155 -1.75 23.12 -16.32
CA THR A 155 -1.08 23.04 -15.01
C THR A 155 -2.03 23.38 -13.87
N THR A 156 -3.35 23.32 -14.11
CA THR A 156 -4.36 23.67 -13.12
C THR A 156 -4.54 22.53 -12.12
N ASN A 157 -5.13 22.84 -10.97
CA ASN A 157 -5.37 21.85 -9.94
C ASN A 157 -6.46 20.84 -10.37
N MET A 158 -6.07 19.57 -10.55
CA MET A 158 -6.94 18.48 -10.98
C MET A 158 -8.05 18.10 -9.98
N LEU A 159 -7.86 18.39 -8.69
CA LEU A 159 -8.81 17.98 -7.65
C LEU A 159 -10.19 18.61 -7.86
N VAL A 160 -10.23 19.87 -8.29
CA VAL A 160 -11.49 20.62 -8.47
C VAL A 160 -12.34 20.01 -9.58
N PRO A 161 -11.87 19.88 -10.84
CA PRO A 161 -12.67 19.30 -11.92
C PRO A 161 -13.02 17.83 -11.65
N MET A 162 -12.12 17.04 -11.06
CA MET A 162 -12.43 15.64 -10.70
C MET A 162 -13.55 15.55 -9.66
N ARG A 163 -13.53 16.41 -8.64
CA ARG A 163 -14.61 16.47 -7.64
C ARG A 163 -15.94 16.85 -8.27
N GLU A 164 -15.95 17.83 -9.17
CA GLU A 164 -17.18 18.24 -9.86
C GLU A 164 -17.71 17.15 -10.80
N ALA A 165 -16.83 16.39 -11.48
CA ALA A 165 -17.21 15.22 -12.25
C ALA A 165 -17.84 14.13 -11.38
N LEU A 166 -17.24 13.80 -10.24
CA LEU A 166 -17.80 12.84 -9.29
C LEU A 166 -19.16 13.29 -8.74
N ARG A 167 -19.32 14.59 -8.43
CA ARG A 167 -20.61 15.17 -8.02
C ARG A 167 -21.68 15.09 -9.10
N ALA A 168 -21.28 15.17 -10.37
CA ALA A 168 -22.17 14.95 -11.50
C ALA A 168 -22.46 13.47 -11.78
N HIS A 169 -21.96 12.53 -10.95
CA HIS A 169 -22.09 11.09 -11.14
C HIS A 169 -21.27 10.51 -12.31
N ALA A 170 -20.16 11.16 -12.67
CA ALA A 170 -19.10 10.48 -13.41
C ALA A 170 -18.50 9.36 -12.54
N THR A 171 -18.18 8.23 -13.16
CA THR A 171 -17.55 7.10 -12.50
C THR A 171 -16.03 7.28 -12.44
N LEU A 172 -15.37 6.60 -11.50
CA LEU A 172 -13.91 6.57 -11.43
C LEU A 172 -13.29 6.09 -12.76
N GLY A 173 -13.90 5.08 -13.39
CA GLY A 173 -13.44 4.57 -14.68
C GLY A 173 -13.50 5.59 -15.82
N GLU A 174 -14.54 6.43 -15.87
CA GLU A 174 -14.68 7.49 -16.88
C GLU A 174 -13.65 8.60 -16.68
N ILE A 175 -13.44 9.03 -15.43
CA ILE A 175 -12.41 10.02 -15.10
C ILE A 175 -11.02 9.47 -15.45
N CYS A 176 -10.70 8.26 -14.99
CA CYS A 176 -9.43 7.61 -15.34
C CYS A 176 -9.28 7.38 -16.84
N GLY A 177 -10.36 7.14 -17.57
CA GLY A 177 -10.36 7.03 -19.03
C GLY A 177 -9.92 8.32 -19.70
N VAL A 178 -10.50 9.47 -19.30
CA VAL A 178 -10.07 10.78 -19.79
C VAL A 178 -8.59 11.03 -19.50
N LEU A 179 -8.13 10.77 -18.27
CA LEU A 179 -6.74 10.99 -17.89
C LEU A 179 -5.78 10.06 -18.66
N ARG A 180 -6.21 8.83 -18.94
CA ARG A 180 -5.45 7.88 -19.75
C ARG A 180 -5.31 8.33 -21.20
N ASP A 181 -6.36 8.92 -21.77
CA ASP A 181 -6.29 9.47 -23.13
C ASP A 181 -5.26 10.61 -23.21
N GLU A 182 -5.16 11.44 -22.17
CA GLU A 182 -4.26 12.60 -22.15
C GLU A 182 -2.82 12.25 -21.72
N TRP A 183 -2.63 11.34 -20.77
CA TRP A 183 -1.32 11.05 -20.16
C TRP A 183 -0.76 9.66 -20.51
N GLY A 184 -1.58 8.78 -21.09
CA GLY A 184 -1.23 7.39 -21.33
C GLY A 184 -1.31 6.52 -20.08
N GLU A 185 -0.68 5.35 -20.13
CA GLU A 185 -0.54 4.43 -19.00
C GLU A 185 0.94 4.19 -18.71
N TYR A 186 1.29 4.17 -17.42
CA TYR A 186 2.62 3.76 -17.01
C TYR A 186 2.86 2.29 -17.38
N ARG A 187 4.02 2.02 -17.97
CA ARG A 187 4.50 0.66 -18.25
C ARG A 187 5.85 0.48 -17.55
N PRO A 188 5.96 -0.42 -16.58
CA PRO A 188 7.25 -0.67 -15.94
C PRO A 188 8.23 -1.29 -16.96
N ASP A 189 9.47 -0.80 -16.98
CA ASP A 189 10.58 -1.46 -17.67
C ASP A 189 11.01 -2.66 -16.81
N VAL A 190 10.49 -3.85 -17.12
CA VAL A 190 10.80 -5.06 -16.37
C VAL A 190 12.18 -5.57 -16.83
N ARG A 191 13.24 -5.09 -16.17
CA ARG A 191 14.57 -5.68 -16.26
C ARG A 191 14.69 -6.69 -15.10
N ILE A 192 14.66 -7.98 -15.42
CA ILE A 192 14.97 -9.08 -14.50
C ILE A 192 16.43 -9.46 -14.73
#